data_AF-A0A920R042-F1
#
_entry.id   AF-A0A920R042-F1
#
_cell.length_a   1.000
_cell.length_b   1.000
_cell.length_c   1.000
_cell.angle_alpha   90.00
_cell.angle_beta   90.00
_cell.angle_gamma   90.00
#
_symmetry.space_group_name_H-M   'P 1'
#
loop_
_entity.id
_entity.type
_entity.pdbx_description
1 polymer ?
#
loop_
_entity_poly.entity_id
_entity_poly.type
_entity_poly.pdbx_seq_one_letter_code
_entity_poly.pdbx_strand_id
1 'polypeptide(L)'
;MIEKDSTPFYYPILSELNEVKSLLNQVASANFPFLASMLDHIIDSGGKRIRPSVTLLASKLNNHDNSTPIIMATAIEMLHIATLIHDDTVDD
;
A
#
# COMPACT_ATOMS: atom_id res chain seq x y z
N MET A 1 7.72 6.92 6.81
CA MET A 1 9.03 7.21 6.18
C MET A 1 9.72 5.86 6.01
N ILE A 2 10.05 5.43 4.79
CA ILE A 2 10.96 4.29 4.62
C ILE A 2 12.30 4.77 5.20
N GLU A 3 12.70 4.24 6.36
CA GLU A 3 13.97 4.62 6.98
C GLU A 3 15.09 4.49 5.95
N LYS A 4 16.00 5.45 6.00
CA LYS A 4 17.08 5.67 5.02
C LYS A 4 18.07 4.50 4.90
N ASP A 5 17.87 3.42 5.67
CA ASP A 5 18.63 2.16 5.67
C ASP A 5 17.85 0.95 5.11
N SER A 6 16.76 1.20 4.38
CA SER A 6 15.90 0.13 3.85
C SER A 6 16.53 -0.61 2.67
N THR A 7 17.19 -1.72 3.00
CA THR A 7 17.53 -2.93 2.21
C THR A 7 17.51 -2.83 0.66
N PRO A 8 18.59 -3.26 -0.04
CA PRO A 8 18.69 -3.36 -1.51
C PRO A 8 17.48 -3.97 -2.24
N PHE A 9 16.67 -4.74 -1.51
CA PHE A 9 15.46 -5.41 -1.96
C PHE A 9 14.40 -4.51 -2.60
N TYR A 10 14.17 -3.30 -2.08
CA TYR A 10 13.07 -2.44 -2.57
C TYR A 10 13.46 -1.54 -3.76
N TYR A 11 14.77 -1.37 -4.04
CA TYR A 11 15.25 -0.49 -5.10
C TYR A 11 14.54 -0.66 -6.46
N PRO A 12 14.25 -1.89 -6.93
CA PRO A 12 13.61 -2.08 -8.24
C PRO A 12 12.17 -1.56 -8.34
N ILE A 13 11.54 -1.22 -7.21
CA ILE A 13 10.11 -0.87 -7.11
C ILE A 13 9.85 0.40 -6.28
N LEU A 14 10.89 1.21 -6.00
CA LEU A 14 10.74 2.39 -5.13
C LEU A 14 9.77 3.43 -5.70
N SER A 15 9.79 3.65 -7.02
CA SER A 15 8.86 4.60 -7.66
C SER A 15 7.42 4.11 -7.52
N GLU A 16 7.19 2.84 -7.85
CA GLU A 16 5.88 2.22 -7.83
C GLU A 16 5.32 2.13 -6.40
N LEU A 17 6.17 1.92 -5.39
CA LEU A 17 5.75 1.97 -3.99
C LEU A 17 5.27 3.36 -3.57
N ASN A 18 5.90 4.44 -4.07
CA ASN A 18 5.43 5.80 -3.83
C ASN A 18 4.10 6.06 -4.55
N GLU A 19 3.94 5.54 -5.77
CA GLU A 19 2.70 5.64 -6.53
C GLU A 19 1.55 4.88 -5.85
N VAL A 20 1.80 3.67 -5.34
CA VAL A 20 0.85 2.92 -4.52
C VAL A 20 0.45 3.71 -3.28
N LYS A 21 1.40 4.33 -2.59
CA LYS A 21 1.09 5.19 -1.43
C LYS A 21 0.18 6.36 -1.82
N SER A 22 0.49 7.05 -2.92
CA SER A 22 -0.32 8.17 -3.40
C SER A 22 -1.72 7.73 -3.76
N LEU A 23 -1.87 6.58 -4.43
CA LEU A 23 -3.16 6.07 -4.83
C LEU A 23 -3.99 5.60 -3.63
N LEU A 24 -3.37 4.96 -2.63
CA LEU A 24 -4.03 4.62 -1.36
C LEU A 24 -4.63 5.86 -0.69
N ASN A 25 -3.84 6.93 -0.55
CA ASN A 25 -4.30 8.18 0.05
C ASN A 25 -5.45 8.79 -0.77
N GLN A 26 -5.33 8.80 -2.10
CA GLN A 26 -6.39 9.32 -2.98
C GLN A 26 -7.69 8.53 -2.81
N VAL A 27 -7.64 7.20 -2.79
CA VAL A 27 -8.84 6.36 -2.65
C VAL A 27 -9.44 6.51 -1.26
N ALA A 28 -8.62 6.59 -0.22
CA ALA A 28 -9.05 6.82 1.16
C ALA A 28 -9.79 8.16 1.31
N SER A 29 -9.20 9.26 0.82
CA SER A 29 -9.80 10.59 0.91
C SER A 29 -11.10 10.72 0.08
N ALA A 30 -11.16 10.06 -1.08
CA ALA A 30 -12.32 10.15 -1.97
C ALA A 30 -13.55 9.37 -1.48
N ASN A 31 -13.34 8.18 -0.90
CA ASN A 31 -14.44 7.26 -0.57
C ASN A 31 -14.76 7.21 0.93
N PHE A 32 -13.82 7.57 1.80
CA PHE A 32 -13.96 7.40 3.25
C PHE A 32 -13.53 8.65 4.03
N PRO A 33 -14.14 9.83 3.78
CA PRO A 33 -13.71 11.10 4.37
C PRO A 33 -13.75 11.11 5.90
N PHE A 34 -14.68 10.39 6.53
CA PHE A 34 -14.74 10.26 8.00
C PHE A 34 -13.62 9.38 8.58
N LEU A 35 -13.15 8.40 7.81
CA LEU A 35 -12.06 7.50 8.21
C LEU A 35 -10.70 8.01 7.74
N ALA A 36 -10.64 9.11 6.98
CA ALA A 36 -9.42 9.59 6.33
C ALA A 36 -8.28 9.82 7.33
N SER A 37 -8.54 10.41 8.50
CA SER A 37 -7.51 10.62 9.54
C SER A 37 -6.98 9.31 10.13
N MET A 38 -7.85 8.31 10.32
CA MET A 38 -7.47 6.98 10.80
C MET A 38 -6.69 6.21 9.73
N LEU A 39 -7.16 6.25 8.48
CA LEU A 39 -6.50 5.65 7.33
C LEU A 39 -5.15 6.30 7.06
N ASP A 40 -5.03 7.62 7.17
CA ASP A 40 -3.77 8.35 7.08
C ASP A 40 -2.79 7.84 8.13
N HIS A 41 -3.24 7.68 9.38
CA HIS A 41 -2.41 7.08 10.43
C HIS A 41 -1.95 5.65 10.09
N ILE A 42 -2.85 4.78 9.61
CA ILE A 42 -2.49 3.40 9.24
C ILE A 42 -1.53 3.39 8.05
N ILE A 43 -1.78 4.20 7.01
CA ILE A 43 -0.97 4.26 5.80
C ILE A 43 0.41 4.89 6.08
N ASP A 44 0.48 5.90 6.95
CA ASP A 44 1.73 6.59 7.32
C ASP A 44 2.51 5.89 8.44
N SER A 45 1.86 5.07 9.27
CA SER A 45 2.53 4.25 10.31
C SER A 45 3.57 3.29 9.73
N GLY A 46 3.60 3.11 8.42
CA GLY A 46 4.81 2.66 7.73
C GLY A 46 5.15 1.22 8.08
N GLY A 47 4.17 0.33 7.98
CA GLY A 47 4.44 -1.11 7.95
C GLY A 47 5.47 -1.45 6.85
N LYS A 48 6.01 -2.67 6.88
CA LYS A 48 7.03 -3.15 5.92
C LYS A 48 6.55 -3.18 4.45
N ARG A 49 5.28 -2.82 4.18
CA ARG A 49 4.61 -2.81 2.86
C ARG A 49 4.84 -4.10 2.06
N ILE A 50 4.96 -5.23 2.76
CA ILE A 50 5.35 -6.51 2.17
C ILE A 50 4.36 -6.90 1.06
N ARG A 51 3.06 -6.67 1.26
CA ARG A 51 2.02 -7.06 0.29
C ARG A 51 2.12 -6.26 -1.02
N PRO A 52 2.18 -4.91 -1.02
CA PRO A 52 2.52 -4.12 -2.20
C PRO A 52 3.83 -4.56 -2.85
N SER A 53 4.88 -4.76 -2.06
CA SER A 53 6.21 -5.07 -2.58
C SER A 53 6.27 -6.41 -3.29
N VAL A 54 5.66 -7.46 -2.72
CA VAL A 54 5.56 -8.78 -3.37
C VAL A 54 4.77 -8.67 -4.67
N THR A 55 3.69 -7.89 -4.69
CA THR A 55 2.86 -7.70 -5.90
C THR A 55 3.65 -7.02 -7.01
N LEU A 56 4.34 -5.92 -6.68
CA LEU A 56 5.15 -5.16 -7.64
C LEU A 56 6.36 -5.95 -8.13
N LEU A 57 7.06 -6.67 -7.24
CA LEU A 57 8.19 -7.52 -7.64
C LEU A 57 7.73 -8.70 -8.51
N ALA A 58 6.59 -9.31 -8.21
CA ALA A 58 6.02 -10.38 -9.02
C ALA A 58 5.63 -9.87 -10.42
N SER A 59 5.16 -8.63 -10.55
CA SER A 59 4.83 -8.06 -11.85
C SER A 59 6.06 -7.93 -12.74
N LYS A 60 7.26 -7.66 -12.18
CA LYS A 60 8.51 -7.58 -12.95
C LYS A 60 8.89 -8.88 -13.67
N LEU A 61 8.26 -10.01 -13.34
CA LEU A 61 8.49 -11.29 -14.02
C LEU A 61 7.82 -11.38 -15.40
N ASN A 62 6.89 -10.47 -15.73
CA ASN A 62 6.17 -10.46 -17.00
C ASN A 62 5.99 -9.04 -17.54
N ASN A 63 5.71 -8.93 -18.84
CA ASN A 63 5.31 -7.65 -19.42
C ASN A 63 3.89 -7.29 -18.98
N HIS A 64 3.68 -6.03 -18.63
CA HIS A 64 2.38 -5.49 -18.23
C HIS A 64 2.30 -4.01 -18.61
N ASP A 65 1.09 -3.48 -18.65
CA ASP A 65 0.89 -2.03 -18.68
C ASP A 65 1.42 -1.41 -17.38
N ASN A 66 2.00 -0.22 -17.46
CA ASN A 66 2.66 0.40 -16.29
C ASN A 66 1.72 0.62 -15.10
N SER A 67 0.43 0.87 -15.34
CA SER A 67 -0.54 1.18 -14.28
C SER A 67 -1.09 -0.04 -13.54
N THR A 68 -1.19 -1.19 -14.22
CA THR A 68 -1.85 -2.39 -13.69
C THR A 68 -1.24 -2.90 -12.37
N PRO A 69 0.10 -3.03 -12.22
CA PRO A 69 0.69 -3.48 -10.97
C PRO A 69 0.44 -2.53 -9.80
N ILE A 70 0.45 -1.22 -10.06
CA ILE A 70 0.20 -0.19 -9.03
C ILE A 70 -1.24 -0.31 -8.53
N ILE A 71 -2.21 -0.46 -9.44
CA ILE A 71 -3.62 -0.67 -9.09
C ILE A 71 -3.79 -1.95 -8.27
N MET A 72 -3.18 -3.05 -8.70
CA MET A 72 -3.25 -4.33 -7.98
C MET A 72 -2.61 -4.27 -6.59
N ALA A 73 -1.42 -3.69 -6.48
CA ALA A 73 -0.72 -3.52 -5.22
C ALA A 73 -1.50 -2.63 -4.25
N THR A 74 -2.15 -1.58 -4.76
CA THR A 74 -3.06 -0.72 -3.99
C THR A 74 -4.27 -1.51 -3.51
N ALA A 75 -4.95 -2.25 -4.38
CA ALA A 75 -6.13 -3.03 -4.03
C ALA A 75 -5.84 -4.09 -2.96
N ILE A 76 -4.70 -4.77 -3.06
CA ILE A 76 -4.26 -5.76 -2.07
C ILE A 76 -4.01 -5.11 -0.70
N GLU A 77 -3.37 -3.94 -0.67
CA GLU A 77 -3.13 -3.23 0.59
C GLU A 77 -4.42 -2.67 1.19
N MET A 78 -5.35 -2.18 0.36
CA MET A 78 -6.67 -1.78 0.84
C MET A 78 -7.43 -2.94 1.48
N LEU A 79 -7.38 -4.13 0.87
CA LEU A 79 -7.98 -5.33 1.45
C LEU A 79 -7.33 -5.68 2.80
N HIS A 80 -6.01 -5.56 2.90
CA HIS A 80 -5.29 -5.76 4.17
C HIS A 80 -5.70 -4.75 5.24
N ILE A 81 -5.82 -3.47 4.90
CA ILE A 81 -6.29 -2.42 5.82
C ILE A 81 -7.72 -2.73 6.27
N ALA A 82 -8.59 -3.17 5.36
CA ALA A 82 -9.96 -3.56 5.70
C ALA A 82 -9.99 -4.72 6.71
N THR A 83 -9.11 -5.71 6.57
CA THR A 83 -9.01 -6.80 7.57
C THR A 83 -8.50 -6.29 8.91
N LEU A 84 -7.53 -5.38 8.94
CA LEU A 84 -7.02 -4.80 10.19
C LEU A 84 -8.11 -4.03 10.94
N ILE A 85 -8.86 -3.18 10.22
CA ILE A 85 -9.97 -2.42 10.82
C ILE A 85 -11.03 -3.37 11.38
N HIS A 86 -11.38 -4.42 10.61
CA HIS A 86 -12.36 -5.39 11.08
C HIS A 86 -11.89 -6.13 12.33
N ASP A 87 -10.64 -6.60 12.36
CA ASP A 87 -10.04 -7.29 13.51
C ASP A 87 -10.02 -6.37 14.74
N ASP A 88 -9.56 -5.12 14.59
CA ASP A 88 -9.56 -4.12 15.67
C ASP A 88 -10.97 -3.84 16.23
N THR A 89 -12.00 -3.84 15.38
CA THR A 89 -13.40 -3.62 15.84
C THR A 89 -14.06 -4.85 16.46
N VAL A 90 -13.52 -6.05 16.23
CA VAL A 90 -14.05 -7.30 16.78
C VAL A 90 -13.34 -7.67 18.09
N ASP A 91 -12.07 -7.31 18.22
CA ASP A 91 -11.25 -7.60 19.38
C ASP A 91 -11.50 -6.63 20.57
N ASP A 92 -12.19 -5.51 20.33
CA ASP A 92 -12.71 -4.55 21.34
C ASP A 92 -14.20 -4.77 21.67
#